data_AF-A0A0G0K5I9-F1
#
_entry.id   AF-A0A0G0K5I9-F1
#
_cell.length_a   1.000
_cell.length_b   1.000
_cell.length_c   1.000
_cell.angle_alpha   90.00
_cell.angle_beta   90.00
_cell.angle_gamma   90.00
#
_symmetry.space_group_name_H-M   'P 1'
#
loop_
_entity.id
_entity.type
_entity.pdbx_description
1 polymer ?
#
loop_
_entity_poly.entity_id
_entity_poly.type
_entity_poly.pdbx_seq_one_letter_code
_entity_poly.pdbx_strand_id
1 'polypeptide(L)' 'MDTDSLRWDEIHKKIPPDLERHSQYAEKREVLFPRESKICDMAGGLGYDAMYFIGKGHNVIILDISDYALKGKN' A
#
# COMPACT_ATOMS: atom_id res chain seq x y z
N MET A 1 1.49 -22.14 2.26
CA MET A 1 0.88 -20.84 1.90
C MET A 1 -0.47 -20.77 2.55
N ASP A 2 -0.75 -19.69 3.26
CA ASP A 2 -2.02 -19.50 3.94
C ASP A 2 -3.13 -19.23 2.92
N THR A 3 -4.34 -19.75 3.13
CA THR A 3 -5.45 -19.62 2.16
C THR A 3 -5.81 -18.18 1.88
N ASP A 4 -5.61 -17.29 2.86
CA ASP A 4 -5.92 -15.87 2.73
C ASP A 4 -4.90 -15.10 1.87
N SER A 5 -3.63 -15.49 1.88
CA SER A 5 -2.61 -14.92 1.01
C SER A 5 -2.98 -15.11 -0.47
N LEU A 6 -3.31 -16.35 -0.85
CA LEU A 6 -3.71 -16.68 -2.22
C LEU A 6 -5.03 -15.98 -2.62
N ARG A 7 -5.98 -15.86 -1.69
CA ARG A 7 -7.22 -15.13 -1.93
C ARG A 7 -6.95 -13.66 -2.25
N TRP A 8 -6.08 -13.00 -1.50
CA TRP A 8 -5.71 -11.61 -1.74
C TRP A 8 -4.89 -11.43 -3.02
N ASP A 9 -4.00 -12.37 -3.35
CA ASP A 9 -3.30 -12.38 -4.63
C ASP A 9 -4.29 -12.36 -5.82
N GLU A 10 -5.33 -13.21 -5.79
CA GLU A 10 -6.35 -13.27 -6.85
C GLU A 10 -7.22 -12.02 -6.95
N ILE A 11 -7.43 -11.32 -5.83
CA ILE A 11 -8.11 -10.01 -5.83
C ILE A 11 -7.20 -8.96 -6.47
N HIS A 12 -5.94 -8.88 -6.03
CA HIS A 12 -4.98 -7.89 -6.52
C HIS A 12 -4.66 -8.03 -8.02
N LYS A 13 -4.61 -9.26 -8.55
CA LYS A 13 -4.41 -9.51 -10.00
C LYS A 13 -5.48 -8.89 -10.89
N LYS A 14 -6.70 -8.68 -10.37
CA LYS A 14 -7.83 -8.11 -11.13
C LYS A 14 -7.85 -6.59 -11.10
N ILE A 15 -7.04 -5.96 -10.25
CA ILE A 15 -7.00 -4.52 -10.11
C ILE A 15 -5.97 -3.97 -11.12
N PRO A 16 -6.39 -3.08 -12.04
CA PRO A 16 -5.44 -2.45 -12.95
C PRO A 16 -4.49 -1.53 -12.18
N PRO A 17 -3.21 -1.42 -12.59
CA PRO A 17 -2.25 -0.51 -11.97
C PRO A 17 -2.69 0.95 -12.18
N ASP A 18 -2.59 1.75 -11.12
CA ASP A 18 -2.95 3.18 -11.11
C ASP A 18 -2.11 3.88 -10.04
N LEU A 19 -1.03 4.57 -10.44
CA LEU A 19 -0.10 5.19 -9.49
C LEU A 19 -0.66 6.44 -8.81
N GLU A 20 -1.72 7.04 -9.36
CA GLU A 20 -2.37 8.22 -8.78
C GLU A 20 -3.44 7.82 -7.75
N ARG A 21 -3.86 6.55 -7.77
CA ARG A 21 -4.84 6.03 -6.84
C ARG A 21 -4.29 6.05 -5.42
N HIS A 22 -5.12 6.55 -4.50
CA HIS A 22 -4.96 6.44 -3.06
C HIS A 22 -6.32 6.68 -2.38
N SER A 23 -6.45 6.33 -1.11
CA SER A 23 -7.68 6.49 -0.36
C SER A 23 -7.83 7.92 0.18
N GLN A 24 -9.07 8.41 0.25
CA GLN A 24 -9.39 9.65 0.98
C GLN A 24 -9.04 9.55 2.47
N TYR A 25 -8.91 8.33 3.00
CA TYR A 25 -8.47 8.11 4.36
C TYR A 25 -6.98 8.46 4.51
N ALA A 26 -6.13 8.01 3.58
CA ALA A 26 -4.72 8.37 3.56
C ALA A 26 -4.52 9.89 3.52
N GLU A 27 -5.25 10.61 2.66
CA GLU A 27 -5.20 12.08 2.60
C GLU A 27 -5.53 12.74 3.95
N LYS A 28 -6.62 12.29 4.58
CA LYS A 28 -7.07 12.84 5.86
C LYS A 28 -6.14 12.52 7.02
N ARG A 29 -5.38 11.42 6.93
CA ARG A 29 -4.44 11.01 7.98
C ARG A 29 -3.06 11.59 7.79
N GLU A 30 -2.63 11.84 6.56
CA GLU A 30 -1.30 12.39 6.28
C GLU A 30 -0.99 13.66 7.06
N VAL A 31 -1.96 14.57 7.15
CA VAL A 31 -1.79 15.85 7.85
C VAL A 31 -1.52 15.71 9.35
N LEU A 32 -1.78 14.53 9.92
CA LEU A 32 -1.57 14.23 11.34
C LEU A 32 -0.15 13.70 11.61
N PHE A 33 0.58 13.27 10.59
CA PHE A 33 1.96 12.81 10.74
C PHE A 33 2.93 14.01 10.72
N PRO A 34 3.95 14.02 11.59
CA PRO A 34 5.10 14.90 11.41
C PRO A 34 5.73 14.72 10.04
N ARG A 35 6.29 15.78 9.46
CA ARG A 35 6.98 15.71 8.16
C ARG A 35 8.13 14.70 8.24
N GLU A 36 8.40 14.01 7.13
CA GLU A 36 9.46 12.99 7.00
C GLU A 36 9.30 11.78 7.95
N SER A 37 8.10 11.56 8.50
CA SER A 37 7.81 10.40 9.35
C SER A 37 8.14 9.06 8.68
N LYS A 38 8.47 8.08 9.52
CA LYS A 38 8.49 6.66 9.15
C LYS A 38 7.10 6.06 9.40
N ILE A 39 6.45 5.57 8.35
CA ILE A 39 5.07 5.07 8.39
C ILE A 39 5.08 3.57 8.12
N CYS A 40 4.29 2.82 8.88
CA CYS A 40 4.03 1.41 8.64
C CYS A 40 2.63 1.26 8.06
N ASP A 41 2.54 0.88 6.78
CA ASP A 41 1.28 0.60 6.09
C ASP A 41 0.95 -0.89 6.23
N MET A 42 0.00 -1.20 7.11
CA MET A 42 -0.42 -2.56 7.41
C MET A 42 -1.60 -2.94 6.54
N ALA A 43 -1.51 -4.09 5.86
CA ALA A 43 -2.42 -4.49 4.79
C ALA A 43 -2.42 -3.48 3.63
N GLY A 44 -1.24 -2.99 3.25
CA GLY A 44 -1.08 -1.94 2.24
C GLY A 44 -1.39 -2.40 0.81
N GLY A 45 -1.57 -3.71 0.59
CA GLY A 45 -1.91 -4.29 -0.70
C GLY A 45 -0.97 -3.83 -1.79
N LEU A 46 -1.54 -3.36 -2.91
CA LEU A 46 -0.79 -2.85 -4.07
C LEU A 46 -0.02 -1.54 -3.81
N GLY A 47 -0.02 -1.02 -2.58
CA GLY A 47 0.83 0.09 -2.16
C GLY A 47 0.33 1.47 -2.55
N TYR A 48 -0.93 1.63 -2.95
CA TYR A 48 -1.51 2.92 -3.36
C TYR A 48 -1.36 4.01 -2.30
N ASP A 49 -1.76 3.71 -1.06
CA ASP A 49 -1.66 4.66 0.04
C ASP A 49 -0.19 4.89 0.42
N ALA A 50 0.62 3.81 0.48
CA ALA A 50 2.06 3.92 0.67
C ALA A 50 2.73 4.88 -0.34
N MET A 51 2.39 4.79 -1.63
CA MET A 51 2.93 5.67 -2.67
C MET A 51 2.50 7.12 -2.48
N TYR A 52 1.26 7.36 -2.05
CA TYR A 52 0.81 8.70 -1.66
C TYR A 52 1.67 9.29 -0.53
N PHE A 53 1.89 8.53 0.55
CA PHE A 53 2.71 8.98 1.68
C PHE A 53 4.18 9.22 1.27
N ILE A 54 4.75 8.37 0.40
CA ILE A 54 6.07 8.60 -0.19
C ILE A 54 6.10 9.92 -0.96
N GLY A 55 5.08 10.18 -1.79
CA GLY A 55 4.94 11.43 -2.54
C GLY A 55 4.84 12.68 -1.65
N LYS A 56 4.46 12.53 -0.38
CA LYS A 56 4.44 13.59 0.64
C LYS A 56 5.75 13.73 1.42
N GLY A 57 6.76 12.93 1.09
CA GLY A 57 8.09 12.97 1.70
C GLY A 57 8.28 12.04 2.89
N HIS A 58 7.37 11.09 3.11
CA HIS A 58 7.50 10.09 4.18
C HIS A 58 8.30 8.86 3.74
N ASN A 59 8.84 8.14 4.72
CA ASN A 59 9.47 6.85 4.51
C ASN A 59 8.46 5.75 4.89
N VAL A 60 8.06 4.89 3.96
CA VAL A 60 7.01 3.90 4.20
C VAL A 60 7.57 2.48 4.23
N ILE A 61 7.15 1.69 5.22
CA ILE A 61 7.31 0.24 5.27
C ILE A 61 5.94 -0.36 5.01
N ILE A 62 5.82 -1.16 3.96
CA ILE A 62 4.58 -1.87 3.63
C ILE A 62 4.63 -3.30 4.16
N LEU A 63 3.55 -3.72 4.80
CA LEU A 63 3.32 -5.10 5.23
C LEU A 63 2.03 -5.59 4.61
N ASP A 64 2.08 -6.72 3.93
CA ASP A 64 0.89 -7.37 3.39
C ASP A 64 1.04 -8.89 3.43
N ILE A 65 -0.09 -9.59 3.46
CA ILE A 65 -0.13 -11.05 3.40
C ILE A 65 -0.06 -11.56 1.95
N SER A 66 -0.35 -10.69 0.97
CA SER A 66 -0.31 -10.98 -0.46
C SER A 66 1.12 -10.89 -0.98
N ASP A 67 1.68 -12.05 -1.30
CA ASP A 67 2.99 -12.17 -1.96
C ASP A 67 3.00 -11.43 -3.30
N TYR A 68 1.89 -11.52 -4.06
CA TYR A 68 1.74 -10.83 -5.33
C TYR A 68 1.81 -9.31 -5.16
N ALA A 69 1.15 -8.77 -4.13
CA ALA A 69 1.15 -7.34 -3.87
C ALA A 69 2.54 -6.81 -3.53
N LEU A 70 3.30 -7.53 -2.71
CA LEU A 70 4.64 -7.09 -2.27
C LEU A 70 5.72 -7.26 -3.35
N LYS A 71 5.63 -8.27 -4.21
CA LYS A 71 6.66 -8.56 -5.22
C LYS A 71 6.58 -7.66 -6.45
N GLY A 72 5.44 -6.98 -6.67
CA GLY A 72 5.20 -6.20 -7.88
C GLY A 72 5.13 -7.07 -9.14
N LYS A 73 4.79 -6.46 -10.28
CA LYS A 73 4.86 -7.16 -11.58
C LYS A 73 6.32 -7.16 -12.05
N ASN A 74 6.91 -8.35 -12.20
CA ASN A 74 8.11 -8.54 -13.03
C ASN A 74 7.77 -8.30 -14.50
#